data_AF-X1DG59-F1
#
_entry.id   AF-X1DG59-F1
#
_cell.length_a   1.000
_cell.length_b   1.000
_cell.length_c   1.000
_cell.angle_alpha   90.00
_cell.angle_beta   90.00
_cell.angle_gamma   90.00
#
_symmetry.space_group_name_H-M   'P 1'
#
loop_
_entity.id
_entity.type
_entity.pdbx_description
1 polymer ?
#
loop_
_entity_poly.entity_id
_entity_poly.type
_entity_poly.pdbx_seq_one_letter_code
_entity_poly.pdbx_strand_id
1 'polypeptide(L)' 'MTVTCPSCKRKFHKGKTNAFGRLSKHMWKEHPEYMRRKIKSGQRKKKKADSLR' A
#
# COMPACT_ATOMS: atom_id res chain seq x y z
N MET A 1 -14.76 -10.15 3.30
CA MET A 1 -13.61 -9.57 2.57
C MET A 1 -12.38 -9.57 3.48
N THR A 2 -11.42 -10.45 3.21
CA THR A 2 -10.11 -10.47 3.87
C THR A 2 -9.09 -9.77 3.00
N VAL A 3 -8.29 -8.89 3.58
CA VAL A 3 -7.24 -8.15 2.87
C VAL A 3 -5.91 -8.81 3.17
N THR A 4 -5.20 -9.27 2.14
CA THR A 4 -3.90 -9.94 2.32
C THR A 4 -2.77 -8.94 2.05
N CYS A 5 -1.77 -8.92 2.92
CA CYS A 5 -0.56 -8.13 2.70
C CYS A 5 0.23 -8.70 1.51
N PRO A 6 0.57 -7.91 0.49
CA PRO A 6 1.31 -8.39 -0.68
C PRO A 6 2.78 -8.69 -0.38
N SER A 7 3.31 -8.20 0.75
CA SER A 7 4.73 -8.37 1.12
C SER A 7 4.94 -9.62 1.97
N CYS A 8 4.22 -9.75 3.09
CA CYS A 8 4.36 -10.89 4.03
C CYS A 8 3.21 -11.91 3.99
N LYS A 9 2.23 -11.76 3.08
CA LYS A 9 1.07 -12.65 2.93
C LYS A 9 0.18 -12.76 4.17
N ARG A 10 0.35 -11.89 5.16
CA ARG A 10 -0.47 -11.84 6.37
C ARG A 10 -1.90 -11.45 6.03
N LYS A 11 -2.87 -12.21 6.55
CA LYS A 11 -4.30 -12.01 6.29
C LYS A 11 -4.89 -11.07 7.34
N PHE A 12 -5.52 -9.99 6.88
CA PHE A 12 -6.27 -9.04 7.71
C PHE A 12 -7.76 -9.29 7.52
N HIS A 13 -8.40 -9.77 8.58
CA HIS A 13 -9.84 -9.98 8.61
C HIS A 13 -10.57 -8.66 8.88
N LYS A 14 -11.69 -8.44 8.21
CA LYS A 14 -12.58 -7.31 8.45
C LYS A 14 -13.25 -7.51 9.81
N GLY A 15 -12.75 -6.82 10.84
CA GLY A 15 -13.40 -6.71 12.15
C GLY A 15 -14.25 -5.45 12.23
N LYS A 16 -14.29 -4.81 13.42
CA LYS A 16 -15.01 -3.56 13.69
C LYS A 16 -14.44 -2.32 12.96
N THR A 17 -13.19 -2.41 12.50
CA THR A 17 -12.46 -1.33 11.81
C THR A 17 -12.13 -1.72 10.37
N ASN A 18 -12.04 -0.72 9.49
CA ASN A 18 -11.83 -0.90 8.06
C ASN A 18 -10.54 -1.70 7.78
N ALA A 19 -10.66 -2.84 7.10
CA ALA A 19 -9.55 -3.78 6.86
C ALA A 19 -8.38 -3.12 6.11
N PHE A 20 -8.69 -2.16 5.24
CA PHE A 20 -7.70 -1.37 4.51
C PHE A 20 -6.83 -0.50 5.43
N GLY A 21 -7.42 0.13 6.46
CA GLY A 21 -6.67 0.97 7.39
C GLY A 21 -5.68 0.15 8.23
N ARG A 22 -6.08 -1.07 8.63
CA ARG A 22 -5.21 -1.99 9.35
C ARG A 22 -4.08 -2.53 8.47
N LEU A 23 -4.39 -2.90 7.22
CA LEU A 23 -3.37 -3.26 6.24
C LEU A 23 -2.39 -2.10 6.02
N SER A 24 -2.89 -0.88 5.81
CA SER A 24 -2.07 0.29 5.54
C SER A 24 -1.10 0.55 6.70
N LYS A 25 -1.60 0.60 7.95
CA LYS A 25 -0.74 0.74 9.15
C LYS A 25 0.30 -0.38 9.25
N HIS A 26 -0.09 -1.63 8.99
CA HIS A 26 0.84 -2.76 8.97
C HIS A 26 1.93 -2.58 7.90
N MET A 27 1.57 -2.19 6.68
CA MET A 27 2.54 -1.97 5.61
C MET A 27 3.51 -0.82 5.94
N TRP A 28 3.05 0.24 6.59
CA TRP A 28 3.93 1.33 7.03
C TRP A 28 4.88 0.93 8.16
N LYS A 29 4.42 0.09 9.09
CA LYS A 29 5.23 -0.36 10.24
C LYS A 29 6.23 -1.46 9.87
N GLU A 30 5.80 -2.45 9.09
CA GLU A 30 6.58 -3.68 8.83
C GLU A 30 7.21 -3.72 7.44
N HIS A 31 6.66 -2.96 6.49
CA HIS A 31 7.16 -2.90 5.12
C HIS A 31 7.36 -1.44 4.63
N PRO A 32 8.05 -0.58 5.39
CA PRO A 32 8.23 0.82 5.04
C PRO A 32 8.92 0.99 3.68
N GLU A 33 9.88 0.12 3.37
CA GLU A 33 10.59 0.13 2.09
C GLU A 33 9.68 -0.17 0.89
N TYR A 34 8.76 -1.12 1.05
CA TYR A 34 7.76 -1.43 0.02
C TYR A 34 6.86 -0.22 -0.25
N MET A 35 6.40 0.45 0.81
CA MET A 35 5.58 1.67 0.70
C MET A 35 6.35 2.80 0.02
N ARG A 36 7.60 3.05 0.42
CA ARG A 36 8.47 4.07 -0.22
C ARG A 36 8.66 3.79 -1.71
N ARG A 37 8.92 2.53 -2.10
CA ARG A 37 9.05 2.13 -3.52
C ARG A 37 7.75 2.35 -4.30
N LYS A 38 6.60 2.01 -3.71
CA LYS A 38 5.28 2.26 -4.32
C LYS A 38 5.03 3.75 -4.55
N ILE A 39 5.31 4.58 -3.56
CA ILE A 39 5.13 6.05 -3.65
C ILE A 39 6.05 6.63 -4.74
N LYS A 40 7.34 6.27 -4.74
CA LYS A 40 8.29 6.72 -5.75
C LYS A 40 7.87 6.30 -7.17
N SER A 41 7.35 5.09 -7.31
CA SER A 41 6.81 4.59 -8.59
C SER A 41 5.56 5.36 -9.02
N GLY A 42 4.67 5.69 -8.08
CA GLY A 42 3.50 6.54 -8.33
C GLY A 42 3.89 7.95 -8.78
N GLN A 43 4.89 8.56 -8.14
CA GLN A 43 5.41 9.88 -8.53
C GLN A 43 6.04 9.86 -9.92
N ARG A 44 6.80 8.82 -10.29
CA ARG A 44 7.35 8.66 -11.65
C ARG A 44 6.24 8.55 -12.70
N LYS A 45 5.17 7.81 -12.41
CA LYS A 45 4.00 7.72 -13.30
C LYS A 45 3.28 9.05 -13.43
N LYS A 46 3.11 9.79 -12.33
CA LYS A 46 2.53 11.15 -12.35
C LYS A 46 3.36 12.10 -13.21
N LYS A 47 4.69 12.12 -13.04
CA LYS A 47 5.60 12.94 -13.85
C LYS A 47 5.51 12.60 -15.35
N LYS A 48 5.39 11.32 -15.70
CA LYS A 48 5.20 10.88 -17.09
C LYS A 48 3.83 11.29 -17.65
N ALA A 49 2.78 11.22 -16.84
CA ALA A 49 1.43 11.64 -17.24
C ALA A 49 1.31 13.16 -17.41
N ASP A 50 1.99 13.92 -16.57
CA ASP A 50 2.06 15.39 -16.63
C ASP A 50 2.87 15.87 -17.84
N SER A 51 3.99 15.22 -18.15
CA SER A 51 4.84 15.52 -19.31
C SER A 51 4.22 15.14 -20.68
N LEU A 52 3.10 14.41 -20.69
CA LEU A 52 2.40 14.00 -21.91
C LEU A 52 1.10 14.82 -22.13
N ARG A 53 0.80 15.77 -21.24
CA ARG A 53 -0.36 16.64 -21.30
C ARG A 53 0.04 18.00 -21.84
#